data_AF-A0A7X7E1U1-F1
#
_entry.id   AF-A0A7X7E1U1-F1
#
_cell.length_a   1.000
_cell.length_b   1.000
_cell.length_c   1.000
_cell.angle_alpha   90.00
_cell.angle_beta   90.00
_cell.angle_gamma   90.00
#
_symmetry.space_group_name_H-M   'P 1'
#
loop_
_entity.id
_entity.type
_entity.pdbx_description
1 polymer ?
#
loop_
_entity_poly.entity_id
_entity_poly.type
_entity_poly.pdbx_seq_one_letter_code
_entity_poly.pdbx_strand_id
1 'polypeptide(L)' 'MERPAYLAALQAFSIYEPKFHQVHFDRNGPLPDMMQILASQNNFRFFYTCPTFQNPTGISYSRERRIEIAELLNRYNIL' A
#
# COMPACT_ATOMS: atom_id res chain seq x y z
N MET A 1 -1.27 2.72 -2.79
CA MET A 1 0.01 2.02 -3.05
C MET A 1 1.13 2.65 -2.23
N GLU A 2 2.26 1.97 -2.09
CA GLU A 2 3.45 2.47 -1.39
C GLU A 2 4.07 3.71 -2.06
N ARG A 3 4.83 4.50 -1.30
CA ARG A 3 5.72 5.55 -1.82
C ARG A 3 7.09 5.49 -1.15
N PRO A 4 8.19 5.28 -1.90
CA PRO A 4 8.25 4.96 -3.33
C PRO A 4 7.66 3.57 -3.65
N ALA A 5 7.18 3.36 -4.88
CA ALA A 5 6.70 2.07 -5.37
C ALA A 5 7.49 1.60 -6.61
N TYR A 6 7.40 0.31 -6.90
CA TYR A 6 8.03 -0.30 -8.06
C TYR A 6 7.60 0.36 -9.38
N LEU A 7 8.56 0.89 -10.12
CA LEU A 7 8.33 1.68 -11.34
C LEU A 7 7.54 0.90 -12.40
N ALA A 8 7.85 -0.38 -12.62
CA ALA A 8 7.15 -1.15 -13.64
C ALA A 8 5.68 -1.37 -13.28
N ALA A 9 5.34 -1.50 -11.99
CA ALA A 9 3.95 -1.57 -11.55
C ALA A 9 3.22 -0.24 -11.79
N LEU A 10 3.86 0.89 -11.47
CA LEU A 10 3.32 2.22 -11.79
C LEU A 10 3.02 2.33 -13.29
N GLN A 11 3.97 1.99 -14.16
CA GLN A 11 3.82 2.02 -15.61
C GLN A 11 2.70 1.08 -16.10
N ALA A 12 2.64 -0.14 -15.57
CA ALA A 12 1.62 -1.12 -15.93
C ALA A 12 0.21 -0.67 -15.53
N PHE A 13 0.06 0.04 -14.41
CA PHE A 13 -1.23 0.58 -13.99
C PHE A 13 -1.59 1.88 -14.71
N SER A 14 -0.61 2.73 -15.04
CA SER A 14 -0.82 4.04 -15.67
C SER A 14 -1.57 3.98 -17.00
N ILE A 15 -1.51 2.87 -17.74
CA ILE A 15 -2.24 2.72 -19.01
C ILE A 15 -3.77 2.72 -18.84
N TYR A 16 -4.25 2.45 -17.62
CA TYR A 16 -5.67 2.50 -17.28
C TYR A 16 -6.07 3.82 -16.60
N GLU A 17 -5.17 4.80 -16.61
CA GLU A 17 -5.36 6.13 -16.02
C GLU A 17 -5.94 6.13 -14.59
N PRO A 18 -5.46 5.26 -13.67
CA PRO A 18 -5.99 5.23 -12.32
C PRO A 18 -5.59 6.50 -11.56
N LYS A 19 -6.45 6.91 -10.62
CA LYS A 19 -6.06 7.90 -9.61
C LYS A 19 -5.19 7.20 -8.56
N PHE A 20 -3.90 7.49 -8.56
CA PHE A 20 -2.98 6.93 -7.57
C PHE A 20 -3.10 7.65 -6.22
N HIS A 21 -3.36 6.87 -5.17
CA HIS A 21 -3.23 7.32 -3.79
C HIS A 21 -2.03 6.62 -3.15
N GLN A 22 -1.19 7.39 -2.47
CA GLN A 22 0.10 6.96 -1.96
C GLN A 22 0.15 7.00 -0.45
N VAL A 23 0.83 6.03 0.14
CA VAL A 23 1.05 5.92 1.59
C VAL A 23 2.54 5.82 1.84
N HIS A 24 3.02 6.65 2.78
CA HIS A 24 4.38 6.56 3.27
C HIS A 24 4.55 5.35 4.19
N PHE A 25 5.76 4.82 4.25
CA PHE A 25 6.11 3.69 5.10
C PHE A 25 7.34 3.98 5.96
N ASP A 26 7.42 3.27 7.07
CA ASP A 26 8.60 3.19 7.93
C ASP A 26 9.35 1.87 7.67
N ARG A 27 10.30 1.52 8.54
CA ARG A 27 11.08 0.26 8.44
C ARG A 27 10.24 -1.01 8.60
N ASN A 28 9.00 -0.89 9.09
CA ASN A 28 8.08 -2.00 9.30
C ASN A 28 6.98 -2.07 8.23
N GLY A 29 6.76 -1.00 7.46
CA GLY A 29 5.81 -0.96 6.33
C GLY A 29 4.91 0.28 6.32
N PRO A 30 3.86 0.30 5.48
CA PRO A 30 2.91 1.39 5.35
C PRO A 30 2.29 1.78 6.68
N LEU A 31 2.15 3.08 6.95
CA LEU A 31 1.61 3.56 8.22
C LEU A 31 0.08 3.31 8.29
N PRO A 32 -0.43 2.48 9.23
CA PRO A 32 -1.85 2.11 9.28
C PRO A 32 -2.77 3.30 9.44
N ASP A 33 -2.41 4.28 10.26
CA ASP A 33 -3.22 5.50 10.47
C ASP A 33 -3.43 6.27 9.15
N MET A 34 -2.39 6.38 8.33
CA MET A 34 -2.50 7.01 7.02
C MET A 34 -3.37 6.19 6.06
N MET A 35 -3.24 4.87 6.09
CA MET A 35 -4.09 3.97 5.30
C MET A 35 -5.56 4.12 5.70
N GLN A 36 -5.84 4.21 7.00
CA GLN A 36 -7.19 4.33 7.53
C GLN A 36 -7.84 5.66 7.13
N ILE A 37 -7.11 6.78 7.24
CA ILE A 37 -7.59 8.08 6.79
C ILE A 37 -7.95 8.01 5.30
N LEU A 38 -7.06 7.49 4.46
CA LEU A 38 -7.32 7.38 3.02
C LEU A 38 -8.53 6.49 2.70
N ALA A 39 -8.61 5.32 3.35
CA ALA A 39 -9.69 4.34 3.12
C ALA A 39 -11.05 4.86 3.61
N SER A 40 -11.09 5.70 4.64
CA SER A 40 -12.33 6.35 5.08
C SER A 40 -12.84 7.44 4.12
N GLN A 41 -11.95 8.03 3.32
CA GLN A 41 -12.27 9.15 2.44
C GLN A 41 -12.54 8.72 0.99
N ASN A 42 -12.15 7.50 0.61
CA ASN A 42 -12.18 7.04 -0.77
C ASN A 42 -12.58 5.56 -0.83
N ASN A 43 -13.22 5.14 -1.92
CA ASN A 43 -13.51 3.74 -2.18
C ASN A 43 -12.43 3.11 -3.06
N PHE A 44 -11.50 2.35 -2.47
CA PHE A 44 -10.40 1.72 -3.18
C PHE A 44 -10.75 0.28 -3.61
N ARG A 45 -10.26 -0.14 -4.78
CA ARG A 45 -10.40 -1.53 -5.23
C ARG A 45 -9.31 -2.44 -4.67
N PHE A 46 -8.07 -1.98 -4.63
CA PHE A 46 -6.94 -2.75 -4.13
C PHE A 46 -5.82 -1.86 -3.61
N PHE A 47 -4.95 -2.45 -2.78
CA PHE A 47 -3.70 -1.86 -2.33
C PHE A 47 -2.50 -2.62 -2.92
N TYR A 48 -1.81 -2.01 -3.88
CA TYR A 48 -0.56 -2.56 -4.40
C TYR A 48 0.59 -2.41 -3.40
N THR A 49 1.23 -3.53 -3.06
CA THR A 49 2.35 -3.63 -2.12
C THR A 49 3.39 -4.68 -2.51
N CYS A 50 4.65 -4.46 -2.14
CA CYS A 50 5.73 -5.43 -2.18
C CYS A 50 6.28 -5.61 -0.75
N PRO A 51 5.67 -6.49 0.07
CA PRO A 51 5.92 -6.48 1.51
C PRO A 51 7.25 -7.14 1.91
N THR A 52 7.90 -7.86 0.99
CA THR A 52 9.18 -8.54 1.21
C THR A 52 10.19 -8.01 0.20
N PHE A 53 11.32 -7.50 0.68
CA PHE A 53 12.35 -6.82 -0.12
C PHE A 53 11.75 -5.77 -1.06
N GLN A 54 10.97 -4.84 -0.49
CA GLN A 54 10.23 -3.80 -1.19
C GLN A 54 11.11 -3.09 -2.22
N ASN A 55 10.64 -2.96 -3.46
CA ASN A 55 11.38 -2.23 -4.49
C ASN A 55 10.92 -0.74 -4.51
N PRO A 56 11.81 0.25 -4.32
CA PRO A 56 13.28 0.18 -4.37
C PRO A 56 14.01 0.13 -3.01
N THR A 57 13.32 0.11 -1.88
CA THR A 57 13.96 0.38 -0.57
C THR A 57 14.64 -0.82 0.09
N GLY A 58 14.35 -2.04 -0.36
CA GLY A 58 14.80 -3.31 0.24
C GLY A 58 14.11 -3.66 1.56
N ILE A 59 13.18 -2.83 2.05
CA ILE A 59 12.53 -3.03 3.35
C ILE A 59 11.60 -4.25 3.30
N SER A 60 11.61 -5.04 4.37
CA SER A 60 10.66 -6.14 4.56
C SER A 60 9.79 -5.84 5.76
N TYR A 61 8.48 -5.95 5.59
CA TYR A 61 7.52 -5.58 6.63
C TYR A 61 7.61 -6.51 7.81
N SER A 62 7.47 -5.96 9.01
CA SER A 62 7.35 -6.76 10.22
C SER A 62 6.08 -7.62 10.15
N ARG A 63 6.06 -8.72 10.90
CA ARG A 63 4.89 -9.61 10.93
C ARG A 63 3.67 -8.86 11.46
N GLU A 64 3.88 -8.03 12.48
CA GLU A 64 2.87 -7.22 13.14
C GLU A 64 2.26 -6.23 12.15
N ARG A 65 3.09 -5.51 11.38
CA ARG A 65 2.58 -4.55 10.40
C ARG A 65 1.81 -5.21 9.26
N ARG A 66 2.20 -6.42 8.85
CA ARG A 66 1.43 -7.19 7.85
C ARG A 66 0.03 -7.55 8.35
N ILE A 67 -0.09 -7.95 9.62
CA ILE A 67 -1.37 -8.28 10.24
C ILE A 67 -2.24 -7.01 10.33
N GLU A 68 -1.68 -5.91 10.83
CA GLU A 68 -2.39 -4.61 10.91
C GLU A 68 -2.93 -4.16 9.55
N ILE A 69 -2.10 -4.23 8.49
CA ILE A 69 -2.50 -3.87 7.13
C ILE A 69 -3.60 -4.80 6.62
N ALA A 70 -3.46 -6.12 6.80
CA ALA A 70 -4.45 -7.09 6.34
C ALA A 70 -5.81 -6.89 7.02
N GLU A 71 -5.83 -6.64 8.33
CA GLU A 71 -7.06 -6.35 9.08
C GLU A 71 -7.72 -5.06 8.60
N LEU A 72 -6.94 -4.03 8.31
CA LEU A 72 -7.43 -2.76 7.76
C LEU A 72 -8.03 -2.95 6.36
N LEU A 73 -7.32 -3.64 5.47
CA LEU A 73 -7.82 -3.93 4.11
C LEU A 73 -9.12 -4.72 4.15
N ASN A 74 -9.22 -5.75 5.00
CA ASN A 74 -10.44 -6.51 5.23
C ASN A 74 -11.60 -5.64 5.74
N ARG A 75 -11.33 -4.76 6.72
CA ARG A 75 -12.34 -3.87 7.30
C ARG A 75 -12.99 -2.95 6.25
N TYR A 76 -12.19 -2.46 5.30
CA TYR A 76 -12.66 -1.56 4.24
C TYR A 76 -13.01 -2.30 2.94
N ASN A 77 -12.96 -3.64 2.92
CA ASN A 77 -13.20 -4.47 1.74
C ASN A 77 -12.32 -4.07 0.53
N ILE A 78 -11.04 -3.83 0.80
CA ILE A 78 -10.01 -3.51 -0.19
C ILE A 78 -9.18 -4.78 -0.44
N LEU A 79 -8.93 -5.10 -1.71
CA LEU A 79 -8.07 -6.23 -2.11
C LEU A 79 -6.58 -5.99 -1.82
#